data_AF-A0A0B0D178-F1
#
_entry.id   AF-A0A0B0D178-F1
#
_cell.length_a   1.000
_cell.length_b   1.000
_cell.length_c   1.000
_cell.angle_alpha   90.00
_cell.angle_beta   90.00
_cell.angle_gamma   90.00
#
_symmetry.space_group_name_H-M   'P 1'
#
loop_
_entity.id
_entity.type
_entity.pdbx_description
1 polymer ?
#
loop_
_entity_poly.entity_id
_entity_poly.type
_entity_poly.pdbx_seq_one_letter_code
_entity_poly.pdbx_strand_id
1 'polypeptide(L)'
;MSKNANQPMFCENGRFILVFNGEIYNFHSLKDTLVVRGHEFQSHTDRNVMEVAGDLHPSLRANQQDTKYALRQAAKSVLPEEWANRPKVGFPVPIRHWLRQEKYYLHVKELFLSETAAQFFHTEELLRYLNEHYESRKNHHRYIWTVYVFLTWYDVYFVKDGDLPEKNKPKEIDQTLVYA
;
A
#
# COMPACT_ATOMS: atom_id res chain seq x y z
N MET A 1 2.77 -0.66 24.89
CA MET A 1 1.47 -0.31 24.30
C MET A 1 0.39 -0.46 25.36
N SER A 2 -0.61 0.43 25.41
CA SER A 2 -1.73 0.35 26.36
C SER A 2 -2.58 -0.90 26.07
N LYS A 3 -3.11 -1.56 27.12
CA LYS A 3 -4.05 -2.70 26.97
C LYS A 3 -5.26 -2.39 26.07
N ASN A 4 -5.63 -1.12 25.96
CA ASN A 4 -6.78 -0.66 25.16
C ASN A 4 -6.46 -0.40 23.67
N ALA A 5 -5.18 -0.49 23.29
CA ALA A 5 -4.70 -0.32 21.91
C ALA A 5 -4.42 -1.67 21.22
N ASN A 6 -4.55 -2.79 21.95
CA ASN A 6 -4.29 -4.11 21.40
C ASN A 6 -5.41 -4.51 20.46
N GLN A 7 -5.05 -5.02 19.29
CA GLN A 7 -6.01 -5.60 18.35
C GLN A 7 -6.28 -7.05 18.71
N PRO A 8 -7.52 -7.55 18.52
CA PRO A 8 -8.69 -6.87 17.96
C PRO A 8 -9.35 -5.87 18.93
N MET A 9 -9.82 -4.75 18.40
CA MET A 9 -10.46 -3.67 19.18
C MET A 9 -11.98 -3.81 19.11
N PHE A 10 -12.64 -4.02 20.25
CA PHE A 10 -14.08 -4.23 20.33
C PHE A 10 -14.80 -2.91 20.56
N CYS A 11 -15.76 -2.53 19.72
CA CYS A 11 -16.59 -1.34 19.97
C CYS A 11 -17.40 -1.50 21.27
N GLU A 12 -17.57 -0.42 22.04
CA GLU A 12 -18.25 -0.44 23.35
C GLU A 12 -19.70 -0.95 23.28
N ASN A 13 -20.40 -0.65 22.18
CA ASN A 13 -21.77 -1.14 21.93
C ASN A 13 -21.83 -2.56 21.31
N GLY A 14 -20.69 -3.25 21.17
CA GLY A 14 -20.58 -4.59 20.61
C GLY A 14 -20.87 -4.71 19.11
N ARG A 15 -21.12 -3.60 18.41
CA ARG A 15 -21.58 -3.61 17.01
C ARG A 15 -20.48 -4.02 16.03
N PHE A 16 -19.22 -3.72 16.34
CA PHE A 16 -18.08 -3.98 15.46
C PHE A 16 -16.86 -4.47 16.23
N ILE A 17 -16.07 -5.33 15.57
CA ILE A 17 -14.73 -5.71 15.96
C ILE A 17 -13.79 -5.14 14.90
N LEU A 18 -12.80 -4.35 15.32
CA LEU A 18 -11.89 -3.64 14.44
C LEU A 18 -10.49 -4.28 14.48
N VAL A 19 -9.98 -4.61 13.30
CA VAL A 19 -8.59 -5.04 13.04
C VAL A 19 -8.11 -4.24 11.84
N PHE A 20 -7.02 -3.48 11.97
CA PHE A 20 -6.49 -2.68 10.88
C PHE A 20 -4.99 -2.44 11.06
N ASN A 21 -4.23 -2.54 9.98
CA ASN A 21 -2.77 -2.44 10.02
C ASN A 21 -2.22 -1.00 10.04
N GLY A 22 -3.07 0.01 10.29
CA GLY A 22 -2.71 1.42 10.20
C GLY A 22 -2.74 2.13 11.56
N GLU A 23 -2.17 3.33 11.61
CA GLU A 23 -2.36 4.29 12.71
C GLU A 23 -2.95 5.58 12.11
N ILE A 24 -3.95 6.19 12.75
CA ILE A 24 -4.41 7.53 12.37
C ILE A 24 -3.45 8.57 12.98
N TYR A 25 -2.37 8.90 12.26
CA TYR A 25 -1.29 9.76 12.77
C TYR A 25 -1.72 11.15 13.29
N ASN A 26 -2.87 11.68 12.85
CA ASN A 26 -3.42 12.96 13.29
C ASN A 26 -4.56 12.85 14.34
N PHE A 27 -4.71 11.72 15.03
CA PHE A 27 -5.87 11.50 15.91
C PHE A 27 -5.96 12.50 17.08
N HIS A 28 -4.84 13.09 17.53
CA HIS A 28 -4.84 14.04 18.65
C HIS A 28 -5.65 15.31 18.34
N SER A 29 -5.44 15.94 17.17
CA SER A 29 -6.20 17.15 16.79
C SER A 29 -7.67 16.84 16.47
N LEU A 30 -7.95 15.63 15.95
CA LEU A 30 -9.30 15.15 15.74
C LEU A 30 -10.03 14.89 17.05
N LYS A 31 -9.34 14.34 18.06
CA LYS A 31 -9.86 14.13 19.42
C LYS A 31 -10.30 15.45 20.03
N ASP A 32 -9.44 16.48 20.01
CA ASP A 32 -9.77 17.79 20.58
C ASP A 32 -11.03 18.39 19.92
N THR A 33 -11.13 18.28 18.60
CA THR A 33 -12.31 18.74 17.84
C THR A 33 -13.59 17.97 18.22
N LEU A 34 -13.48 16.66 18.42
CA LEU A 34 -14.63 15.81 18.73
C LEU A 34 -15.08 15.95 20.19
N VAL A 35 -14.15 16.17 21.13
CA VAL A 35 -14.47 16.50 22.53
C VAL A 35 -15.28 17.79 22.62
N VAL A 36 -14.90 18.85 21.89
CA VAL A 36 -15.67 20.10 21.81
C VAL A 36 -17.08 19.88 21.26
N ARG A 37 -17.27 18.88 20.40
CA ARG A 37 -18.58 18.49 19.84
C ARG A 37 -19.39 17.54 20.74
N GLY A 38 -18.92 17.26 21.96
CA GLY A 38 -19.63 16.45 22.96
C GLY A 38 -19.35 14.95 22.88
N HIS A 39 -18.32 14.51 22.13
CA HIS A 39 -17.91 13.11 22.12
C HIS A 39 -16.95 12.81 23.28
N GLU A 40 -17.23 11.76 24.04
CA GLU A 40 -16.33 11.30 25.11
C GLU A 40 -15.24 10.37 24.55
N PHE A 41 -13.99 10.61 24.98
CA PHE A 41 -12.84 9.81 24.57
C PHE A 41 -12.25 9.07 25.76
N GLN A 42 -12.45 7.76 25.80
CA GLN A 42 -11.92 6.89 26.87
C GLN A 42 -10.43 6.55 26.70
N SER A 43 -9.84 6.86 25.54
CA SER A 43 -8.44 6.53 25.24
C SER A 43 -7.69 7.66 24.52
N HIS A 44 -6.36 7.59 24.53
CA HIS A 44 -5.46 8.38 23.69
C HIS A 44 -5.06 7.57 22.44
N THR A 45 -6.02 6.86 21.85
CA THR A 45 -5.80 6.07 20.62
C THR A 45 -6.85 6.45 19.59
N ASP A 46 -6.59 6.11 18.34
CA ASP A 46 -7.44 6.38 17.19
C ASP A 46 -8.72 5.54 17.14
N ARG A 47 -8.91 4.65 18.12
CA ARG A 47 -10.12 3.86 18.35
C ARG A 47 -11.40 4.68 18.31
N ASN A 48 -11.48 5.73 19.12
CA ASN A 48 -12.69 6.53 19.27
C ASN A 48 -13.01 7.29 17.97
N VAL A 49 -11.99 7.65 17.19
CA VAL A 49 -12.18 8.22 15.84
C VAL A 49 -12.83 7.19 14.91
N MET A 50 -12.39 5.94 14.99
CA MET A 50 -12.97 4.83 14.22
C MET A 50 -14.39 4.46 14.66
N GLU A 51 -14.69 4.52 15.96
CA GLU A 51 -16.05 4.30 16.50
C GLU A 51 -17.02 5.37 15.96
N VAL A 52 -16.64 6.66 16.02
CA VAL A 52 -17.44 7.74 15.43
C VAL A 52 -17.64 7.57 13.91
N ALA A 53 -16.58 7.19 13.19
CA ALA A 53 -16.70 6.88 11.76
C ALA A 53 -17.61 5.65 11.50
N GLY A 54 -17.61 4.70 12.44
CA GLY A 54 -18.45 3.50 12.47
C GLY A 54 -19.92 3.75 12.80
N ASP A 55 -20.28 4.93 13.29
CA ASP A 55 -21.66 5.38 13.50
C ASP A 55 -22.22 6.22 12.34
N LEU A 56 -21.36 6.68 11.42
CA LEU A 56 -21.81 7.43 10.24
C LEU A 56 -22.82 6.63 9.42
N HIS A 57 -23.93 7.26 9.02
CA HIS A 57 -24.92 6.63 8.14
C HIS A 57 -24.22 6.06 6.88
N PRO A 58 -24.57 4.84 6.39
CA PRO A 58 -23.86 4.20 5.29
C PRO A 58 -23.68 5.08 4.04
N SER A 59 -24.68 5.90 3.70
CA SER A 59 -24.63 6.82 2.56
C SER A 59 -23.53 7.90 2.67
N LEU A 60 -23.09 8.21 3.89
CA LEU A 60 -21.98 9.13 4.16
C LEU A 60 -20.61 8.45 3.97
N ARG A 61 -20.55 7.12 4.00
CA ARG A 61 -19.33 6.36 3.72
C ARG A 61 -19.22 6.03 2.24
N ALA A 62 -20.31 5.52 1.67
CA ALA A 62 -20.42 5.21 0.26
C ALA A 62 -21.88 5.36 -0.21
N ASN A 63 -22.06 5.98 -1.37
CA ASN A 63 -23.36 6.10 -2.03
C ASN A 63 -23.22 5.71 -3.51
N GLN A 64 -24.28 5.86 -4.30
CA GLN A 64 -24.29 5.45 -5.71
C GLN A 64 -23.29 6.23 -6.59
N GLN A 65 -22.85 7.40 -6.16
CA GLN A 65 -21.95 8.28 -6.90
C GLN A 65 -20.52 8.24 -6.35
N ASP A 66 -20.37 8.27 -5.02
CA ASP A 66 -19.09 8.47 -4.36
C ASP A 66 -18.79 7.43 -3.29
N THR A 67 -17.53 6.99 -3.27
CA THR A 67 -16.93 6.33 -2.11
C THR A 67 -16.15 7.34 -1.28
N LYS A 68 -16.13 7.14 0.04
CA LYS A 68 -15.50 8.02 1.04
C LYS A 68 -16.13 9.42 1.11
N TYR A 69 -17.43 9.54 0.90
CA TYR A 69 -18.11 10.84 0.76
C TYR A 69 -17.83 11.81 1.92
N ALA A 70 -18.05 11.40 3.18
CA ALA A 70 -17.78 12.24 4.35
C ALA A 70 -16.30 12.65 4.47
N LEU A 71 -15.37 11.75 4.13
CA LEU A 71 -13.95 12.06 4.11
C LEU A 71 -13.62 13.12 3.05
N ARG A 72 -14.23 13.03 1.87
CA ARG A 72 -14.03 14.03 0.80
C ARG A 72 -14.58 15.39 1.23
N GLN A 73 -15.79 15.45 1.80
CA GLN A 73 -16.36 16.70 2.30
C GLN A 73 -15.48 17.33 3.38
N ALA A 74 -14.96 16.53 4.32
CA ALA A 74 -14.01 17.01 5.32
C ALA A 74 -12.67 17.45 4.70
N ALA A 75 -12.19 16.76 3.65
CA ALA A 75 -10.94 17.12 2.98
C ALA A 75 -11.04 18.44 2.21
N LYS A 76 -12.20 18.78 1.64
CA LYS A 76 -12.43 20.04 0.91
C LYS A 76 -12.22 21.29 1.76
N SER A 77 -12.36 21.21 3.08
CA SER A 77 -12.12 22.36 3.95
C SER A 77 -10.63 22.64 4.18
N VAL A 78 -9.73 21.75 3.75
CA VAL A 78 -8.29 21.85 4.00
C VAL A 78 -7.46 21.71 2.71
N LEU A 79 -7.95 20.93 1.74
CA LEU A 79 -7.26 20.62 0.50
C LEU A 79 -7.97 21.25 -0.72
N PRO A 80 -7.24 21.54 -1.81
CA PRO A 80 -7.85 21.94 -3.08
C PRO A 80 -8.88 20.91 -3.56
N GLU A 81 -9.96 21.39 -4.20
CA GLU A 81 -11.08 20.58 -4.68
C GLU A 81 -10.60 19.43 -5.59
N GLU A 82 -9.58 19.67 -6.41
CA GLU A 82 -8.97 18.65 -7.28
C GLU A 82 -8.38 17.47 -6.49
N TRP A 83 -7.69 17.78 -5.39
CA TRP A 83 -7.02 16.76 -4.57
C TRP A 83 -8.02 16.02 -3.67
N ALA A 84 -9.00 16.73 -3.12
CA ALA A 84 -10.06 16.15 -2.31
C ALA A 84 -10.93 15.16 -3.11
N ASN A 85 -11.18 15.45 -4.39
CA ASN A 85 -12.01 14.60 -5.26
C ASN A 85 -11.22 13.61 -6.11
N ARG A 86 -9.89 13.55 -5.96
CA ARG A 86 -9.05 12.63 -6.73
C ARG A 86 -9.56 11.18 -6.61
N PRO A 87 -9.62 10.40 -7.71
CA PRO A 87 -9.97 8.99 -7.65
C PRO A 87 -9.02 8.23 -6.73
N LYS A 88 -9.51 7.16 -6.08
CA LYS A 88 -8.63 6.25 -5.36
C LYS A 88 -7.74 5.52 -6.37
N VAL A 89 -6.53 6.02 -6.53
CA VAL A 89 -5.41 5.27 -7.09
C VAL A 89 -4.72 4.54 -5.94
N GLY A 90 -4.29 3.29 -6.17
CA GLY A 90 -3.43 2.60 -5.23
C GLY A 90 -2.05 3.26 -5.16
N PHE A 91 -1.05 2.50 -4.73
CA PHE A 91 0.35 2.88 -4.91
C PHE A 91 0.87 2.13 -6.14
N PRO A 92 0.59 2.60 -7.38
CA PRO A 92 1.07 1.91 -8.57
C PRO A 92 2.59 1.97 -8.58
N VAL A 93 3.22 0.81 -8.35
CA VAL A 93 4.66 0.70 -8.53
C VAL A 93 4.93 0.75 -10.04
N PRO A 94 5.85 1.60 -10.52
CA PRO A 94 6.07 1.81 -11.96
C PRO A 94 6.87 0.67 -12.62
N ILE A 95 6.53 -0.57 -12.32
CA ILE A 95 7.19 -1.80 -12.80
C ILE A 95 7.32 -1.81 -14.33
N ARG A 96 6.28 -1.38 -15.04
CA ARG A 96 6.28 -1.24 -16.51
C ARG A 96 7.46 -0.38 -17.01
N HIS A 97 7.80 0.68 -16.31
CA HIS A 97 8.89 1.58 -16.69
C HIS A 97 10.23 1.03 -16.20
N TRP A 98 10.28 0.45 -14.99
CA TRP A 98 11.49 -0.15 -14.44
C TRP A 98 12.00 -1.30 -15.30
N LEU A 99 11.13 -2.21 -15.74
CA LEU A 99 11.52 -3.36 -16.59
C LEU A 99 12.07 -2.97 -17.97
N ARG A 100 12.03 -1.68 -18.34
CA ARG A 100 12.66 -1.14 -19.56
C ARG A 100 14.03 -0.51 -19.29
N GLN A 101 14.44 -0.39 -18.04
CA GLN A 101 15.78 0.06 -17.69
C GLN A 101 16.69 -1.15 -17.58
N GLU A 102 17.88 -1.05 -18.19
CA GLU A 102 18.84 -2.14 -18.29
C GLU A 102 19.13 -2.81 -16.94
N LYS A 103 19.34 -2.02 -15.88
CA LYS A 103 19.59 -2.53 -14.52
C LYS A 103 18.52 -3.53 -14.06
N TYR A 104 17.23 -3.19 -14.20
CA TYR A 104 16.14 -4.05 -13.72
C TYR A 104 15.89 -5.21 -14.69
N TYR A 105 16.05 -4.97 -15.99
CA TYR A 105 15.97 -6.03 -17.00
C TYR A 105 17.00 -7.13 -16.74
N LEU A 106 18.27 -6.78 -16.52
CA LEU A 106 19.34 -7.74 -16.24
C LEU A 106 19.09 -8.52 -14.95
N HIS A 107 18.66 -7.83 -13.89
CA HIS A 107 18.33 -8.49 -12.62
C HIS A 107 17.19 -9.51 -12.75
N VAL A 108 16.12 -9.17 -13.47
CA VAL A 108 15.01 -10.11 -13.70
C VAL A 108 15.42 -11.25 -14.63
N LYS A 109 16.26 -10.95 -15.64
CA LYS A 109 16.80 -11.96 -16.56
C LYS A 109 17.63 -13.01 -15.85
N GLU A 110 18.50 -12.59 -14.93
CA GLU A 110 19.29 -13.49 -14.09
C GLU A 110 18.38 -14.43 -13.28
N LEU A 111 17.35 -13.89 -12.64
CA LEU A 111 16.38 -14.71 -11.89
C LEU A 111 15.64 -15.70 -12.80
N PHE A 112 15.24 -15.29 -14.00
CA PHE A 112 14.53 -16.16 -14.96
C PHE A 112 15.42 -17.26 -15.56
N LEU A 113 16.74 -17.11 -15.49
CA LEU A 113 17.72 -18.12 -15.90
C LEU A 113 18.15 -19.04 -14.75
N SER A 114 17.70 -18.80 -13.52
CA SER A 114 18.05 -19.62 -12.36
C SER A 114 17.50 -21.05 -12.46
N GLU A 115 18.15 -21.98 -11.76
CA GLU A 115 17.67 -23.36 -11.63
C GLU A 115 16.26 -23.41 -11.02
N THR A 116 15.98 -22.54 -10.04
CA THR A 116 14.65 -22.38 -9.44
C THR A 116 13.60 -22.03 -10.48
N ALA A 117 13.90 -21.11 -11.41
CA ALA A 117 12.96 -20.77 -12.48
C ALA A 117 12.69 -21.97 -13.41
N ALA A 118 13.75 -22.73 -13.75
CA ALA A 118 13.64 -23.92 -14.61
C ALA A 118 12.82 -25.06 -13.99
N GLN A 119 12.69 -25.12 -12.66
CA GLN A 119 11.85 -26.11 -11.97
C GLN A 119 10.35 -25.89 -12.21
N PHE A 120 9.93 -24.63 -12.35
CA PHE A 120 8.50 -24.26 -12.39
C PHE A 120 8.03 -23.73 -13.74
N PHE A 121 8.94 -23.21 -14.56
CA PHE A 121 8.61 -22.49 -15.79
C PHE A 121 9.50 -22.88 -16.96
N HIS A 122 8.96 -22.71 -18.17
CA HIS A 122 9.76 -22.72 -19.39
C HIS A 122 10.53 -21.40 -19.48
N THR A 123 11.81 -21.43 -19.13
CA THR A 123 12.69 -20.25 -19.05
C THR A 123 12.77 -19.49 -20.38
N GLU A 124 12.76 -20.21 -21.52
CA GLU A 124 12.76 -19.61 -22.86
C GLU A 124 11.55 -18.69 -23.10
N GLU A 125 10.36 -19.09 -22.64
CA GLU A 125 9.15 -18.27 -22.77
C GLU A 125 9.19 -17.05 -21.84
N LEU A 126 9.75 -17.21 -20.64
CA LEU A 126 9.96 -16.09 -19.72
C LEU A 126 10.91 -15.04 -20.32
N LEU A 127 12.01 -15.49 -20.92
CA LEU A 127 12.97 -14.62 -21.62
C LEU A 127 12.33 -13.96 -22.83
N ARG A 128 11.52 -14.69 -23.61
CA ARG A 128 10.77 -14.10 -24.72
C ARG A 128 9.88 -12.95 -24.26
N TYR A 129 9.10 -13.15 -23.18
CA TYR A 129 8.25 -12.10 -22.62
C TYR A 129 9.05 -10.91 -22.09
N LEU A 130 10.17 -11.18 -21.40
CA LEU A 130 11.04 -10.14 -20.86
C LEU A 130 11.66 -9.29 -21.97
N ASN A 131 12.21 -9.93 -23.02
CA ASN A 131 12.82 -9.25 -24.16
C ASN A 131 11.79 -8.44 -24.97
N GLU A 132 10.64 -9.03 -25.29
CA GLU A 132 9.55 -8.33 -25.98
C GLU A 132 9.08 -7.08 -25.20
N HIS A 133 9.11 -7.14 -23.87
CA HIS A 133 8.76 -6.00 -23.02
C HIS A 133 9.84 -4.92 -22.97
N TYR A 134 11.10 -5.33 -22.79
CA TYR A 134 12.26 -4.46 -22.75
C TYR A 134 12.41 -3.66 -24.06
N GLU A 135 12.31 -4.35 -25.20
CA GLU A 135 12.38 -3.78 -26.55
C GLU A 135 11.10 -3.01 -26.94
N SER A 136 10.13 -2.87 -26.03
CA SER A 136 8.85 -2.19 -26.25
C SER A 136 7.99 -2.77 -27.39
N ARG A 137 8.24 -4.02 -27.80
CA ARG A 137 7.42 -4.73 -28.80
C ARG A 137 6.03 -5.10 -28.25
N LYS A 138 5.95 -5.59 -27.02
CA LYS A 138 4.68 -5.95 -26.35
C LYS A 138 4.70 -5.62 -24.86
N ASN A 139 3.52 -5.44 -24.25
CA ASN A 139 3.42 -5.10 -22.85
C ASN A 139 3.16 -6.33 -21.96
N HIS A 140 4.24 -6.94 -21.42
CA HIS A 140 4.16 -8.13 -20.56
C HIS A 140 4.44 -7.86 -19.07
N HIS A 141 4.45 -6.59 -18.63
CA HIS A 141 4.86 -6.23 -17.25
C HIS A 141 4.15 -7.02 -16.14
N ARG A 142 2.86 -7.36 -16.31
CA ARG A 142 2.10 -8.13 -15.31
C ARG A 142 2.56 -9.58 -15.20
N TYR A 143 2.84 -10.23 -16.33
CA TYR A 143 3.31 -11.62 -16.36
C TYR A 143 4.71 -11.71 -15.75
N ILE A 144 5.61 -10.82 -16.20
CA ILE A 144 6.98 -10.73 -15.69
C ILE A 144 6.97 -10.50 -14.17
N TRP A 145 6.17 -9.53 -13.69
CA TRP A 145 6.07 -9.24 -12.27
C TRP A 145 5.53 -10.40 -11.45
N THR A 146 4.53 -11.12 -11.95
CA THR A 146 3.94 -12.27 -11.25
C THR A 146 4.98 -13.36 -11.03
N VAL A 147 5.73 -13.71 -12.07
CA VAL A 147 6.79 -14.73 -11.98
C VAL A 147 7.93 -14.25 -11.09
N TYR A 148 8.36 -12.99 -11.23
CA TYR A 148 9.41 -12.40 -10.40
C TYR A 148 9.07 -12.45 -8.90
N VAL A 149 7.85 -12.08 -8.52
CA VAL A 149 7.39 -12.12 -7.12
C VAL A 149 7.36 -13.55 -6.60
N PHE A 150 6.84 -14.49 -7.39
CA PHE A 150 6.82 -15.90 -7.02
C PHE A 150 8.23 -16.46 -6.79
N LEU A 151 9.15 -16.25 -7.73
CA LEU A 151 10.52 -16.75 -7.63
C LEU A 151 11.27 -16.10 -6.45
N THR A 152 11.12 -14.79 -6.26
CA THR A 152 11.72 -14.08 -5.12
C THR A 152 11.19 -14.60 -3.78
N TRP A 153 9.87 -14.82 -3.68
CA TRP A 153 9.27 -15.41 -2.48
C TRP A 153 9.77 -16.83 -2.24
N TYR A 154 9.81 -17.66 -3.28
CA TYR A 154 10.27 -19.04 -3.16
C TYR A 154 11.73 -19.11 -2.71
N ASP A 155 12.59 -18.29 -3.31
CA ASP A 155 14.00 -18.20 -2.94
C ASP A 155 14.18 -17.83 -1.45
N VAL A 156 13.45 -16.81 -0.98
CA VAL A 156 13.50 -16.40 0.44
C VAL A 156 13.06 -17.52 1.37
N TYR A 157 11.91 -18.15 1.12
CA TYR A 157 11.28 -19.04 2.12
C TYR A 157 11.64 -20.53 1.97
N PHE A 158 12.12 -20.97 0.81
CA PHE A 158 12.41 -22.38 0.55
C PHE A 158 13.87 -22.66 0.20
N VAL A 159 14.64 -21.65 -0.23
CA VAL A 159 16.08 -21.80 -0.52
C VAL A 159 16.92 -21.18 0.59
N LYS A 160 16.54 -19.99 1.08
CA LYS A 160 17.29 -19.19 2.05
C LYS A 160 16.74 -19.26 3.49
N ASP A 161 15.75 -20.10 3.74
CA ASP A 161 15.15 -20.33 5.07
C ASP A 161 14.75 -19.04 5.82
N GLY A 162 14.18 -18.08 5.08
CA GLY A 162 13.72 -16.80 5.60
C GLY A 162 14.77 -15.69 5.62
N ASP A 163 15.99 -15.92 5.16
CA ASP A 163 16.98 -14.86 5.02
C ASP A 163 16.57 -13.88 3.91
N LEU A 164 16.36 -12.63 4.31
CA LEU A 164 15.86 -11.57 3.43
C LEU A 164 17.03 -10.99 2.62
N PRO A 165 16.83 -10.70 1.31
CA PRO A 165 17.86 -10.02 0.53
C PRO A 165 18.22 -8.67 1.16
N GLU A 166 19.51 -8.32 1.14
CA GLU A 166 20.01 -7.08 1.72
C GLU A 166 19.21 -5.87 1.21
N LYS A 167 18.70 -5.07 2.15
CA LYS A 167 18.02 -3.82 1.81
C LYS A 167 19.07 -2.86 1.24
N ASN A 168 18.90 -2.44 -0.02
CA ASN A 168 19.64 -1.30 -0.55
C ASN A 168 19.46 -0.11 0.40
N LYS A 169 20.55 0.40 0.97
CA LYS A 169 20.51 1.64 1.76
C LYS A 169 19.87 2.73 0.89
N PRO A 170 18.90 3.51 1.42
CA PRO A 170 18.38 4.64 0.67
C PRO A 170 19.58 5.51 0.29
N LYS A 171 19.69 5.84 -1.00
CA LYS A 171 20.61 6.91 -1.42
C LYS A 171 20.20 8.14 -0.62
N GLU A 172 21.14 8.78 0.07
CA GLU A 172 20.89 10.07 0.72
C GLU A 172 20.19 10.96 -0.29
N ILE A 173 18.96 11.35 0.03
CA ILE A 173 18.22 12.33 -0.78
C ILE A 173 18.95 13.64 -0.52
N ASP A 174 19.57 14.20 -1.54
CA ASP A 174 20.14 15.53 -1.48
C ASP A 174 19.02 16.53 -1.16
N GLN A 175 19.01 17.01 0.09
CA GLN A 175 17.98 17.90 0.60
C GLN A 175 18.01 19.28 -0.08
N THR A 176 19.07 19.59 -0.85
CA THR A 176 19.15 20.84 -1.61
C THR A 176 18.25 20.87 -2.85
N LEU A 177 17.75 19.72 -3.33
CA LEU A 177 16.88 19.64 -4.51
C LEU A 177 15.37 19.74 -4.20
N VAL A 178 14.98 19.83 -2.92
CA VAL A 178 13.56 19.86 -2.50
C VAL A 178 13.03 21.31 -2.36
N TYR A 179 13.91 22.31 -2.40
CA TYR A 179 13.57 23.72 -2.20
C TYR A 179 14.01 24.65 -3.36
N ALA A 180 14.26 24.10 -4.56
CA ALA A 180 14.56 24.87 -5.76
C ALA A 180 13.31 25.04 -6.65
#